data_AF-A0A8T5IUY6-F1
#
_entry.id   AF-A0A8T5IUY6-F1
#
_cell.length_a   1.000
_cell.length_b   1.000
_cell.length_c   1.000
_cell.angle_alpha   90.00
_cell.angle_beta   90.00
_cell.angle_gamma   90.00
#
_symmetry.space_group_name_H-M   'P 1'
#
loop_
_entity.id
_entity.type
_entity.pdbx_description
1 polymer ?
#
loop_
_entity_poly.entity_id
_entity_poly.type
_entity_poly.pdbx_seq_one_letter_code
_entity_poly.pdbx_strand_id
1 'polypeptide(L)' 'MTKNNVVKLDAKLKKRIEELISQEDNRIEYPSVKNFVDKAVLRLLKEYE' A
#
# COMPACT_ATOMS: atom_id res chain seq x y z
N MET A 1 12.08 21.96 0.38
CA MET A 1 12.22 20.89 -0.64
C MET A 1 11.78 19.58 0.00
N THR A 2 10.58 19.08 -0.33
CA THR A 2 10.14 17.74 0.08
C THR A 2 11.00 16.71 -0.64
N LYS A 3 11.85 15.99 0.11
CA LYS A 3 12.60 14.85 -0.43
C LYS A 3 11.58 13.78 -0.85
N ASN A 4 11.42 13.58 -2.15
CA ASN A 4 10.66 12.46 -2.69
C ASN A 4 11.47 11.18 -2.45
N ASN A 5 11.31 10.59 -1.27
CA ASN A 5 11.87 9.28 -0.97
C ASN A 5 11.04 8.24 -1.72
N VAL A 6 11.55 7.80 -2.87
CA VAL A 6 10.92 6.72 -3.64
C VAL A 6 11.18 5.40 -2.93
N VAL A 7 10.17 4.90 -2.23
CA VAL A 7 10.21 3.55 -1.65
C VAL A 7 9.97 2.55 -2.77
N LYS A 8 10.98 1.72 -3.06
CA LYS A 8 10.85 0.63 -4.03
C LYS A 8 10.25 -0.59 -3.34
N LEU A 9 9.12 -1.07 -3.86
CA LEU A 9 8.55 -2.35 -3.47
C LEU A 9 9.23 -3.47 -4.24
N ASP A 10 9.47 -4.58 -3.55
CA ASP A 10 9.82 -5.83 -4.22
C ASP A 10 8.74 -6.22 -5.25
N ALA A 11 9.16 -6.81 -6.38
CA ALA A 11 8.26 -7.11 -7.49
C ALA A 11 7.19 -8.15 -7.13
N LYS A 12 7.55 -9.17 -6.33
CA LYS A 12 6.62 -10.20 -5.87
C LYS A 12 5.61 -9.62 -4.88
N LEU A 13 6.07 -8.74 -3.99
CA LEU A 13 5.18 -8.01 -3.08
C LEU A 13 4.21 -7.11 -3.84
N LYS A 14 4.70 -6.33 -4.80
CA LYS A 14 3.88 -5.45 -5.63
C LYS A 14 2.78 -6.23 -6.35
N LYS A 15 3.12 -7.36 -6.98
CA LYS A 15 2.14 -8.21 -7.67
C LYS A 15 1.05 -8.73 -6.73
N ARG A 16 1.41 -9.18 -5.53
CA ARG A 16 0.44 -9.63 -4.52
C ARG A 16 -0.50 -8.50 -4.09
N ILE A 17 0.01 -7.28 -3.94
CA ILE A 17 -0.82 -6.11 -3.61
C ILE A 17 -1.79 -5.80 -4.75
N GLU A 18 -1.32 -5.84 -6.00
CA GLU A 18 -2.17 -5.62 -7.17
C GLU A 18 -3.28 -6.67 -7.28
N GLU A 19 -2.98 -7.94 -7.02
CA GLU A 19 -3.95 -9.03 -6.97
C GLU A 19 -5.00 -8.80 -5.86
N LEU A 20 -4.58 -8.42 -4.66
CA LEU A 20 -5.49 -8.10 -3.54
C LEU A 20 -6.41 -6.92 -3.85
N ILE A 21 -5.84 -5.84 -4.40
CA ILE A 21 -6.61 -4.66 -4.81
C ILE A 21 -7.60 -5.02 -5.91
N SER A 22 -7.26 -5.95 -6.81
CA SER A 22 -8.11 -6.29 -7.97
C SER A 22 -9.46 -6.92 -7.61
N GLN A 23 -9.63 -7.40 -6.37
CA GLN A 23 -10.90 -7.92 -5.86
C GLN A 23 -11.91 -6.75 -5.68
N GLU A 24 -13.15 -6.93 -6.13
CA GLU A 24 -14.11 -5.81 -6.32
C GLU A 24 -14.30 -4.94 -5.08
N ASP A 25 -14.42 -5.54 -3.89
CA ASP A 25 -14.60 -4.82 -2.63
C ASP A 25 -13.36 -4.00 -2.23
N ASN A 26 -12.17 -4.50 -2.56
CA ASN A 26 -10.91 -3.87 -2.17
C ASN A 26 -10.55 -2.67 -3.04
N ARG A 27 -11.07 -2.57 -4.28
CA ARG A 27 -10.76 -1.44 -5.18
C ARG A 27 -11.29 -0.11 -4.66
N ILE A 28 -12.45 -0.13 -4.00
CA ILE A 28 -13.08 1.07 -3.45
C ILE A 28 -12.24 1.58 -2.27
N GLU A 29 -11.81 0.66 -1.40
CA GLU A 29 -11.03 1.01 -0.22
C GLU A 29 -9.56 1.35 -0.54
N TYR A 30 -9.00 0.70 -1.56
CA TYR A 30 -7.59 0.77 -1.95
C TYR A 30 -7.42 1.06 -3.45
N PRO A 31 -7.67 2.30 -3.91
CA PRO A 31 -7.66 2.65 -5.34
C PRO A 31 -6.29 2.54 -6.02
N SER A 32 -5.20 2.35 -5.26
CA SER A 32 -3.85 2.15 -5.81
C SER A 32 -2.94 1.40 -4.83
N VAL A 33 -1.87 0.82 -5.36
CA VAL A 33 -0.80 0.17 -4.57
C VAL A 33 -0.23 1.14 -3.52
N LYS A 34 -0.03 2.41 -3.88
CA LYS A 34 0.46 3.43 -2.94
C LYS A 34 -0.52 3.63 -1.79
N ASN A 35 -1.81 3.78 -2.08
CA ASN A 35 -2.84 3.97 -1.06
C ASN A 35 -2.92 2.77 -0.10
N PHE A 36 -2.85 1.56 -0.65
CA PHE A 36 -2.78 0.34 0.15
C PHE A 36 -1.59 0.35 1.12
N VAL A 37 -0.38 0.63 0.61
CA VAL A 37 0.84 0.66 1.43
C VAL A 37 0.76 1.74 2.50
N ASP A 38 0.35 2.96 2.15
CA ASP A 38 0.24 4.07 3.09
C ASP A 38 -0.71 3.73 4.26
N LYS A 39 -1.89 3.16 3.96
CA LYS A 39 -2.86 2.74 4.98
C LYS A 39 -2.33 1.60 5.84
N ALA A 40 -1.72 0.59 5.23
CA ALA A 40 -1.16 -0.56 5.95
C ALA A 40 -0.05 -0.14 6.91
N VAL A 41 0.86 0.73 6.46
CA VAL A 41 1.94 1.29 7.29
C VAL A 41 1.36 2.12 8.44
N LEU A 42 0.40 3.00 8.16
CA LEU A 42 -0.24 3.81 9.20
C LEU A 42 -0.93 2.95 10.27
N ARG A 43 -1.61 1.88 9.85
CA ARG A 43 -2.26 0.94 10.77
C ARG A 43 -1.23 0.21 11.64
N LEU A 44 -0.16 -0.30 11.04
CA LEU A 44 0.93 -0.94 11.77
C LEU A 44 1.55 0.00 12.80
N LEU A 45 1.82 1.26 12.43
CA LEU A 45 2.38 2.24 13.38
C LEU A 45 1.44 2.48 14.56
N LYS A 46 0.14 2.61 14.32
CA LYS A 46 -0.87 2.78 15.38
C LYS A 46 -1.03 1.57 16.30
N GLU A 47 -0.72 0.36 15.83
CA GLU A 47 -0.76 -0.85 16.65
C GLU A 47 0.51 -1.02 17.50
N TYR A 48 1.61 -0.36 17.11
CA TYR A 48 2.89 -0.37 17.82
C TYR A 48 3.08 0.80 18.81
N GLU A 49 2.28 1.86 18.69
CA GLU A 49 2.19 2.99 19.64
C GLU A 49 1.06 2.79 20.66
#